data_AF-A0A2G6HAB8-F1
#
_entry.id   AF-A0A2G6HAB8-F1
#
_cell.length_a   1.000
_cell.length_b   1.000
_cell.length_c   1.000
_cell.angle_alpha   90.00
_cell.angle_beta   90.00
_cell.angle_gamma   90.00
#
_symmetry.space_group_name_H-M   'P 1'
#
loop_
_entity.id
_entity.type
_entity.pdbx_description
1 polymer ?
#
loop_
_entity_poly.entity_id
_entity_poly.type
_entity_poly.pdbx_seq_one_letter_code
_entity_poly.pdbx_strand_id
1 'polypeptide(L)'
;MALPLAPIAGFAIRYGAVALTTLAVARVLEPGRRDQRAEDALDDLPEGGTFRKAPGEYAATGRFKRLIRLGQNGPRFELDFAGLGRLRIRRK
;
A
#
# COMPACT_ATOMS: atom_id res chain seq x y z
N MET A 1 -3.41 -37.01 -29.05
CA MET A 1 -4.51 -36.45 -28.24
C MET A 1 -4.48 -34.93 -28.37
N ALA A 2 -5.63 -34.27 -28.55
CA ALA A 2 -5.67 -32.81 -28.64
C ALA A 2 -5.36 -32.21 -27.26
N LEU A 3 -4.29 -31.44 -27.16
CA LEU A 3 -3.99 -30.65 -25.97
C LEU A 3 -5.10 -29.59 -25.81
N PRO A 4 -5.70 -29.42 -24.62
CA PRO A 4 -6.69 -28.38 -24.36
C PRO A 4 -5.96 -27.04 -24.26
N LEU A 5 -5.56 -26.49 -25.42
CA LEU A 5 -4.78 -25.26 -25.52
C LEU A 5 -5.59 -24.02 -25.14
N ALA A 6 -6.90 -24.02 -25.37
CA ALA A 6 -7.78 -22.90 -25.07
C ALA A 6 -7.73 -22.47 -23.58
N PRO A 7 -7.90 -23.37 -22.58
CA PRO A 7 -7.79 -22.97 -21.18
C PRO A 7 -6.36 -22.53 -20.78
N ILE A 8 -5.32 -23.18 -21.31
CA ILE A 8 -3.92 -22.83 -21.02
C ILE A 8 -3.59 -21.43 -21.55
N ALA A 9 -4.01 -21.11 -22.78
CA ALA A 9 -3.83 -19.79 -23.38
C ALA A 9 -4.56 -18.70 -22.58
N GLY A 10 -5.77 -18.98 -22.09
CA GLY A 10 -6.51 -18.05 -21.23
C GLY A 10 -5.76 -17.71 -19.93
N PHE A 11 -5.17 -18.72 -19.28
CA PHE A 11 -4.34 -18.48 -18.08
C PHE A 11 -3.07 -17.71 -18.41
N ALA A 12 -2.36 -18.07 -19.48
CA ALA A 12 -1.14 -17.40 -19.90
C ALA A 12 -1.39 -15.91 -20.16
N ILE A 13 -2.48 -15.56 -20.84
CA ILE A 13 -2.85 -14.16 -21.10
C ILE A 13 -3.13 -13.41 -19.79
N ARG A 14 -3.91 -13.99 -18.86
CA ARG A 14 -4.25 -13.34 -17.59
C ARG A 14 -3.02 -13.05 -16.75
N TYR A 15 -2.18 -14.06 -16.53
CA TYR A 15 -0.97 -13.88 -15.72
C TYR A 15 0.07 -13.03 -16.43
N GLY A 16 0.17 -13.12 -17.77
CA GLY A 16 0.99 -12.23 -18.58
C GLY A 16 0.56 -10.76 -18.42
N ALA A 17 -0.74 -10.47 -18.44
CA ALA A 17 -1.26 -9.13 -18.24
C ALA A 17 -0.94 -8.59 -16.83
N VAL A 18 -1.10 -9.40 -15.77
CA VAL A 18 -0.73 -9.04 -14.39
C VAL A 18 0.77 -8.73 -14.30
N ALA A 19 1.62 -9.59 -14.88
CA ALA A 19 3.06 -9.40 -14.87
C ALA A 19 3.48 -8.11 -15.59
N LEU A 20 2.93 -7.86 -16.78
CA LEU A 20 3.21 -6.64 -17.55
C LEU A 20 2.74 -5.38 -16.83
N THR A 21 1.55 -5.41 -16.21
CA THR A 21 1.02 -4.28 -15.44
C THR A 21 1.91 -3.99 -14.24
N THR A 22 2.31 -5.03 -13.50
CA THR A 22 3.22 -4.90 -12.35
C THR A 22 4.56 -4.31 -12.77
N LEU A 23 5.14 -4.79 -13.89
CA LEU A 23 6.39 -4.27 -14.42
C LEU A 23 6.25 -2.80 -14.83
N ALA A 24 5.17 -2.43 -15.53
CA ALA A 24 4.94 -1.06 -15.94
C ALA A 24 4.84 -0.11 -14.73
N VAL A 25 4.09 -0.49 -13.70
CA VAL A 25 3.99 0.28 -12.45
C VAL A 25 5.35 0.38 -11.76
N ALA A 26 6.08 -0.73 -11.62
CA ALA A 26 7.39 -0.76 -10.97
C ALA A 26 8.44 0.12 -11.67
N ARG A 27 8.35 0.29 -13.00
CA ARG A 27 9.25 1.16 -13.76
C ARG A 27 8.95 2.66 -13.59
N VAL A 28 7.73 3.02 -13.21
CA VAL A 28 7.30 4.41 -13.03
C VAL A 28 7.47 4.86 -11.58
N LEU A 29 7.46 3.91 -10.64
CA LEU A 29 7.71 4.21 -9.23
C LEU A 29 9.19 4.57 -9.02
N GLU A 30 9.46 5.84 -8.79
CA GLU A 30 10.77 6.31 -8.34
C GLU A 30 10.99 5.91 -6.88
N PRO A 31 12.24 5.62 -6.46
CA PRO A 31 12.58 5.46 -5.05
C PRO A 31 12.09 6.68 -4.28
N GLY A 32 11.24 6.45 -3.28
CA GLY A 32 10.70 7.51 -2.44
C GLY A 32 11.84 8.30 -1.78
N ARG A 33 11.69 9.62 -1.71
CA ARG A 33 12.61 10.47 -0.96
C ARG A 33 12.62 10.03 0.50
N ARG A 34 13.77 9.57 0.99
CA ARG A 34 13.98 9.23 2.39
C ARG A 34 14.26 10.51 3.18
N ASP A 35 13.27 10.97 3.94
CA ASP A 35 13.36 12.14 4.82
C ASP A 35 13.14 11.67 6.25
N GLN A 36 14.20 11.67 7.06
CA GLN A 36 14.16 11.11 8.41
C GLN A 36 13.04 11.74 9.27
N ARG A 37 12.79 13.04 9.10
CA ARG A 37 11.72 13.71 9.86
C ARG A 37 10.32 13.20 9.50
N ALA A 38 10.13 12.78 8.26
CA ALA A 38 8.86 12.21 7.81
C ALA A 38 8.68 10.78 8.36
N GLU A 39 9.76 9.99 8.40
CA GLU A 39 9.75 8.66 9.02
C GLU A 39 9.48 8.75 10.53
N ASP A 40 10.20 9.63 11.24
CA ASP A 40 9.99 9.87 12.67
C ASP A 40 8.54 10.31 12.95
N ALA A 41 8.00 11.18 12.09
CA ALA A 41 6.62 11.62 12.22
C ALA A 41 5.61 10.48 12.04
N LEU A 42 5.91 9.45 11.23
CA LEU A 42 5.08 8.25 11.09
C LEU A 42 5.22 7.32 12.30
N ASP A 43 6.42 7.18 12.86
CA ASP A 43 6.71 6.39 14.05
C ASP A 43 6.04 6.93 15.31
N ASP A 44 5.82 8.24 15.37
CA ASP A 44 5.14 8.93 16.47
C ASP A 44 3.60 8.85 16.40
N LEU A 45 3.00 8.32 15.31
CA LEU A 45 1.53 8.22 15.23
C LEU A 45 1.00 7.24 16.28
N PRO A 46 -0.05 7.64 17.03
CA PRO A 46 -0.81 6.69 17.84
C PRO A 46 -1.57 5.71 16.96
N GLU A 47 -1.78 4.49 17.46
CA GLU A 47 -2.63 3.50 16.79
C GLU A 47 -4.08 4.01 16.65
N GLY A 48 -4.73 3.67 15.55
CA GLY A 48 -6.06 4.15 15.18
C GLY A 48 -6.00 5.24 14.12
N GLY A 49 -7.11 5.97 13.95
CA GLY A 49 -7.22 7.02 12.94
C GLY A 49 -7.73 8.33 13.53
N THR A 50 -7.18 9.45 13.07
CA THR A 50 -7.69 10.77 13.42
C THR A 50 -8.00 11.56 12.16
N PHE A 51 -9.00 12.43 12.27
CA PHE A 51 -9.37 13.34 11.20
C PHE A 51 -9.56 14.73 11.79
N ARG A 52 -8.92 15.74 11.19
CA ARG A 52 -9.03 17.14 11.59
C ARG A 52 -9.45 17.98 10.38
N LYS A 53 -10.47 18.81 10.58
CA LYS A 53 -10.91 19.83 9.62
C LYS A 53 -10.57 21.21 10.17
N ALA A 54 -9.94 22.05 9.34
CA ALA A 54 -9.72 23.46 9.56
C ALA A 54 -10.23 24.26 8.33
N PRO A 55 -10.39 25.59 8.41
CA PRO A 55 -10.84 26.39 7.27
C PRO A 55 -9.93 26.22 6.04
N GLY A 56 -10.45 25.54 5.00
CA GLY A 56 -9.72 25.26 3.76
C GLY A 56 -8.68 24.13 3.85
N GLU A 57 -8.65 23.38 4.95
CA GLU A 57 -7.66 22.32 5.17
C GLU A 57 -8.27 21.09 5.87
N TYR A 58 -7.87 19.91 5.38
CA TYR A 58 -8.23 18.63 5.96
C TYR A 58 -6.95 17.84 6.21
N ALA A 59 -6.84 17.25 7.39
CA ALA A 59 -5.73 16.37 7.76
C ALA A 59 -6.28 15.04 8.26
N ALA A 60 -5.69 13.94 7.83
CA ALA A 60 -6.03 12.60 8.26
C ALA A 60 -4.75 11.87 8.66
N THR A 61 -4.80 11.13 9.77
CA THR A 61 -3.71 10.28 10.22
C THR A 61 -4.25 8.88 10.48
N GLY A 62 -3.44 7.86 10.27
CA GLY A 62 -3.82 6.50 10.57
C GLY A 62 -2.61 5.63 10.85
N ARG A 63 -2.69 4.81 11.91
CA ARG A 63 -1.74 3.73 12.16
C ARG A 63 -2.47 2.45 12.52
N PHE A 64 -2.04 1.34 11.95
CA PHE A 64 -2.57 0.01 12.18
C PHE A 64 -1.42 -0.95 12.45
N LYS A 65 -1.44 -1.60 13.62
CA LYS A 65 -0.42 -2.56 14.01
C LYS A 65 -1.04 -3.93 14.27
N ARG A 66 -0.51 -4.98 13.65
CA ARG A 66 -1.06 -6.32 13.78
C ARG A 66 0.03 -7.38 13.78
N LEU A 67 -0.04 -8.28 14.76
CA LEU A 67 0.72 -9.52 14.74
C LEU A 67 -0.10 -10.60 14.05
N ILE A 68 0.43 -11.14 12.95
CA ILE A 68 -0.18 -12.22 12.19
C ILE A 68 0.69 -13.47 12.34
N ARG A 69 0.07 -14.61 12.60
CA ARG A 69 0.74 -15.91 12.63
C ARG A 69 0.28 -16.76 11.46
N LEU A 70 1.23 -17.34 10.72
CA LEU A 70 0.90 -18.29 9.65
C LEU A 70 0.75 -19.70 10.24
N GLY A 71 -0.49 -20.11 10.54
CA GLY A 71 -0.80 -21.44 11.11
C GLY A 71 -0.60 -21.50 12.64
N GLN A 72 -0.90 -22.66 13.25
CA GLN A 72 -0.86 -22.80 14.73
C GLN A 72 0.56 -22.67 15.29
N ASN A 73 1.57 -23.21 14.59
CA ASN A 73 2.98 -23.22 15.02
C ASN A 73 3.93 -22.49 14.05
N GLY A 74 3.42 -21.79 13.04
CA GLY A 74 4.29 -21.13 12.07
C GLY A 74 4.77 -19.73 12.50
N PRO A 75 5.54 -19.08 11.61
CA PRO A 75 6.20 -17.81 11.88
C PRO A 75 5.21 -16.69 12.22
N ARG A 76 5.67 -15.77 13.08
CA ARG A 76 4.95 -14.56 13.47
C ARG A 76 5.48 -13.40 12.65
N PHE A 77 4.57 -12.62 12.07
CA PHE A 77 4.86 -11.40 11.34
C PHE A 77 4.23 -10.23 12.07
N GLU A 78 4.99 -9.16 12.22
CA GLU A 78 4.49 -7.88 12.70
C GLU A 78 4.24 -6.99 11.49
N LEU A 79 3.00 -6.56 11.32
CA LEU A 79 2.59 -5.66 10.28
C LEU A 79 2.34 -4.31 10.94
N ASP A 80 3.08 -3.30 10.52
CA ASP A 80 2.88 -1.90 10.93
C ASP A 80 2.61 -1.08 9.67
N PHE A 81 1.47 -0.41 9.65
CA PHE A 81 1.07 0.48 8.58
C PHE A 81 0.75 1.84 9.18
N ALA A 82 1.52 2.87 8.81
CA ALA A 82 1.27 4.25 9.20
C ALA A 82 1.10 5.14 7.97
N GLY A 83 0.26 6.16 8.09
CA GLY A 83 -0.02 7.09 7.00
C GLY A 83 -0.49 8.46 7.48
N LEU A 84 -0.02 9.51 6.81
CA LEU A 84 -0.38 10.90 7.01
C LEU A 84 -0.89 11.49 5.69
N GLY A 85 -2.03 12.18 5.72
CA GLY A 85 -2.61 12.85 4.58
C GLY A 85 -3.00 14.28 4.90
N ARG A 86 -2.69 15.21 3.99
CA ARG A 86 -3.10 16.62 4.08
C ARG A 86 -3.67 17.09 2.76
N LEU A 87 -4.87 17.64 2.80
CA LEU A 87 -5.55 18.25 1.66
C LEU A 87 -5.82 19.72 1.95
N ARG A 88 -5.30 20.61 1.11
CA ARG A 88 -5.55 22.05 1.19
C ARG A 88 -6.28 22.53 -0.05
N ILE A 89 -7.47 23.09 0.13
CA ILE A 89 -8.29 23.62 -0.96
C ILE A 89 -8.18 25.14 -0.91
N ARG A 90 -7.71 25.75 -2.00
CA ARG A 90 -7.67 27.20 -2.18
C ARG A 90 -8.62 27.57 -3.32
N ARG A 91 -9.50 28.53 -3.08
CA ARG A 91 -10.29 29.16 -4.14
C ARG A 91 -9.38 30.18 -4.84
N LYS A 92 -9.24 30.05 -6.16
CA LYS A 92 -8.69 31.12 -7.01
C LYS A 92 -9.82 32.00 -7.50
#